data_AF-A0A9D2L9V7-F1
#
_entry.id   AF-A0A9D2L9V7-F1
#
_cell.length_a   1.000
_cell.length_b   1.000
_cell.length_c   1.000
_cell.angle_alpha   90.00
_cell.angle_beta   90.00
_cell.angle_gamma   90.00
#
_symmetry.space_group_name_H-M   'P 1'
#
loop_
_entity.id
_entity.type
_entity.pdbx_description
1 polymer ?
#
loop_
_entity_poly.entity_id
_entity_poly.type
_entity_poly.pdbx_seq_one_letter_code
_entity_poly.pdbx_strand_id
1 'polypeptide(L)'
;MIKYIKGIVLKKRAVIQEDTDFYLNSEIDEEEAPVWAKLTPIEGQWWINPEAHPEKWNFYVNPEGLPEWFDCSLHETIFRGAVCQWWKSHVLEGQEIEELNTGLYWLEGCKVKRLCGDARVRLHSSRIDVMDENSWAEAVQGSSRIEQIKGRARIEGMHDNSQVGEMREGSRIEGMYDNSQVGEMHEDSGIESVCSNARVERMYGSSRIEDMHANSQVGEMRDNSRIDHMWSSSRVEAVYDNSEVAGMYSDSSIGVLYKNSRVEEMHDDSRIGEMLNNSAVGEMNDSSRIGEMNDNSRIREMWDNSQVKEMHDDSRIGEVRGNSTVREMYSRTRIGEMWEDSMVKEMYDDSQIGEMWDNSMAKDLKNLPTIKIWVSEEGKFELDFHVGD
;
A
#
# COMPACT_ATOMS: atom_id res chain seq x y z
N MET A 1 -4.49 8.45 17.43
CA MET A 1 -5.10 7.38 18.27
C MET A 1 -4.93 7.74 19.75
N ILE A 2 -6.01 7.75 20.56
CA ILE A 2 -5.90 8.06 22.01
C ILE A 2 -5.27 6.85 22.72
N LYS A 3 -4.06 7.03 23.25
CA LYS A 3 -3.31 5.98 23.96
C LYS A 3 -3.76 5.92 25.41
N TYR A 4 -4.17 4.76 25.88
CA TYR A 4 -4.56 4.52 27.28
C TYR A 4 -3.84 3.27 27.80
N ILE A 5 -3.64 3.21 29.11
CA ILE A 5 -3.10 2.03 29.80
C ILE A 5 -4.29 1.25 30.31
N LYS A 6 -4.40 -0.03 29.95
CA LYS A 6 -5.53 -0.90 30.35
C LYS A 6 -5.03 -2.08 31.15
N GLY A 7 -5.93 -2.64 31.95
CA GLY A 7 -5.66 -3.81 32.74
C GLY A 7 -6.91 -4.30 33.45
N ILE A 8 -6.71 -5.24 34.36
CA ILE A 8 -7.78 -5.77 35.22
C ILE A 8 -7.51 -5.41 36.67
N VAL A 9 -8.58 -5.19 37.40
CA VAL A 9 -8.58 -5.04 38.85
C VAL A 9 -9.15 -6.31 39.48
N LEU A 10 -8.43 -6.83 40.48
CA LEU A 10 -8.80 -7.95 41.33
C LEU A 10 -9.02 -7.43 42.76
N LYS A 11 -9.55 -8.25 43.67
CA LYS A 11 -9.92 -7.82 45.04
C LYS A 11 -8.82 -7.10 45.82
N LYS A 12 -7.54 -7.43 45.56
CA LYS A 12 -6.40 -6.92 46.34
C LYS A 12 -5.28 -6.30 45.50
N ARG A 13 -5.34 -6.41 44.17
CA ARG A 13 -4.28 -5.97 43.26
C ARG A 13 -4.86 -5.61 41.90
N ALA A 14 -4.06 -4.92 41.09
CA ALA A 14 -4.34 -4.71 39.68
C ALA A 14 -3.19 -5.26 38.84
N VAL A 15 -3.49 -5.63 37.60
CA VAL A 15 -2.51 -6.16 36.64
C VAL A 15 -2.67 -5.37 35.34
N ILE A 16 -1.55 -4.88 34.79
CA ILE A 16 -1.54 -4.09 33.56
C ILE A 16 -1.31 -5.00 32.36
N GLN A 17 -2.10 -4.81 31.30
CA GLN A 17 -2.03 -5.66 30.12
C GLN A 17 -0.83 -5.27 29.24
N GLU A 18 0.11 -6.20 29.07
CA GLU A 18 1.30 -6.03 28.22
C GLU A 18 1.22 -6.84 26.91
N ASP A 19 0.41 -7.90 26.86
CA ASP A 19 0.24 -8.78 25.70
C ASP A 19 -1.19 -9.37 25.60
N THR A 20 -1.41 -10.20 24.58
CA THR A 20 -2.66 -10.93 24.36
C THR A 20 -2.83 -12.12 25.29
N ASP A 21 -1.73 -12.73 25.74
CA ASP A 21 -1.71 -13.88 26.65
C ASP A 21 -1.85 -13.49 28.13
N PHE A 22 -2.04 -12.20 28.39
CA PHE A 22 -2.22 -11.58 29.69
C PHE A 22 -3.14 -12.34 30.64
N TYR A 23 -4.22 -12.95 30.12
CA TYR A 23 -5.15 -13.75 30.91
C TYR A 23 -4.52 -15.02 31.48
N LEU A 24 -3.73 -15.73 30.68
CA LEU A 24 -3.02 -16.95 31.09
C LEU A 24 -1.93 -16.63 32.13
N ASN A 25 -1.32 -15.44 32.01
CA ASN A 25 -0.23 -14.99 32.88
C ASN A 25 -0.70 -14.27 34.16
N SER A 26 -1.98 -13.94 34.26
CA SER A 26 -2.50 -13.13 35.36
C SER A 26 -2.86 -13.92 36.62
N GLU A 27 -2.76 -15.26 36.61
CA GLU A 27 -3.14 -16.14 37.73
C GLU A 27 -4.51 -15.74 38.32
N ILE A 28 -5.51 -15.63 37.44
CA ILE A 28 -6.86 -15.23 37.84
C ILE A 28 -7.52 -16.45 38.49
N ASP A 29 -7.95 -16.30 39.74
CA ASP A 29 -8.79 -17.28 40.41
C ASP A 29 -10.13 -17.36 39.66
N GLU A 30 -10.52 -18.56 39.19
CA GLU A 30 -11.75 -18.76 38.41
C GLU A 30 -13.01 -18.28 39.14
N GLU A 31 -12.96 -18.13 40.48
CA GLU A 31 -14.04 -17.60 41.31
C GLU A 31 -14.08 -16.07 41.42
N GLU A 32 -13.08 -15.33 40.92
CA GLU A 32 -13.03 -13.86 40.94
C GLU A 32 -13.29 -13.25 39.57
N ALA A 33 -14.50 -12.73 39.34
CA ALA A 33 -14.82 -11.96 38.15
C ALA A 33 -13.95 -10.67 38.08
N PRO A 34 -13.00 -10.54 37.14
CA PRO A 34 -12.11 -9.39 37.06
C PRO A 34 -12.84 -8.14 36.57
N VAL A 35 -12.43 -6.97 37.08
CA VAL A 35 -12.99 -5.68 36.63
C VAL A 35 -12.05 -5.01 35.64
N TRP A 36 -12.53 -4.77 34.43
CA TRP A 36 -11.76 -4.05 33.41
C TRP A 36 -11.66 -2.57 33.73
N ALA A 37 -10.42 -2.07 33.73
CA ALA A 37 -10.12 -0.68 33.97
C ALA A 37 -9.15 -0.13 32.92
N LYS A 38 -9.26 1.18 32.65
CA LYS A 38 -8.29 1.92 31.85
C LYS A 38 -7.98 3.28 32.44
N LEU A 39 -6.74 3.71 32.28
CA LEU A 39 -6.26 5.04 32.59
C LEU A 39 -5.89 5.75 31.29
N THR A 40 -6.58 6.85 31.00
CA THR A 40 -6.44 7.60 29.74
C THR A 40 -5.86 8.98 30.02
N PRO A 41 -4.72 9.36 29.41
CA PRO A 41 -4.14 10.69 29.55
C PRO A 41 -5.01 11.72 28.83
N ILE A 42 -5.10 12.91 29.42
CA ILE A 42 -5.70 14.08 28.80
C ILE A 42 -4.84 14.49 27.60
N GLU A 43 -5.49 14.84 26.48
CA GLU A 43 -4.82 15.23 25.22
C GLU A 43 -3.83 14.19 24.67
N GLY A 44 -3.90 12.93 25.11
CA GLY A 44 -3.03 11.85 24.62
C GLY A 44 -1.60 11.90 25.15
N GLN A 45 -1.30 12.73 26.16
CA GLN A 45 0.05 12.91 26.72
C GLN A 45 0.45 11.77 27.67
N TRP A 46 0.57 10.54 27.15
CA TRP A 46 0.87 9.33 27.92
C TRP A 46 2.28 9.35 28.55
N TRP A 47 3.19 10.18 28.05
CA TRP A 47 4.52 10.39 28.62
C TRP A 47 4.52 11.29 29.86
N ILE A 48 3.36 11.79 30.31
CA ILE A 48 3.27 12.52 31.57
C ILE A 48 3.12 11.55 32.73
N ASN A 49 4.04 11.62 33.69
CA ASN A 49 4.03 10.77 34.87
C ASN A 49 2.67 10.85 35.63
N PRO A 50 1.90 9.75 35.69
CA PRO A 50 0.58 9.72 36.33
C PRO A 50 0.63 9.87 37.85
N GLU A 51 1.77 9.60 38.49
CA GLU A 51 1.95 9.81 39.94
C GLU A 51 2.16 11.28 40.27
N ALA A 52 2.91 12.00 39.44
CA ALA A 52 3.19 13.43 39.62
C ALA A 52 2.01 14.31 39.18
N HIS A 53 1.26 13.86 38.16
CA HIS A 53 0.16 14.61 37.55
C HIS A 53 -1.12 13.76 37.41
N PRO A 54 -1.71 13.28 38.52
CA PRO A 54 -2.91 12.43 38.47
C PRO A 54 -4.11 13.13 37.80
N GLU A 55 -4.17 14.46 37.86
CA GLU A 55 -5.20 15.30 37.23
C GLU A 55 -5.18 15.23 35.70
N LYS A 56 -4.04 14.86 35.11
CA LYS A 56 -3.88 14.68 33.66
C LYS A 56 -4.31 13.29 33.19
N TRP A 57 -4.89 12.47 34.06
CA TRP A 57 -5.27 11.10 33.76
C TRP A 57 -6.67 10.75 34.24
N ASN A 58 -7.53 10.37 33.29
CA ASN A 58 -8.90 9.95 33.54
C ASN A 58 -8.96 8.44 33.77
N PHE A 59 -9.54 8.04 34.90
CA PHE A 59 -9.84 6.65 35.21
C PHE A 59 -11.22 6.27 34.68
N TYR A 60 -11.31 5.10 34.07
CA TYR A 60 -12.56 4.55 33.56
C TYR A 60 -12.66 3.06 33.86
N VAL A 61 -13.84 2.63 34.25
CA VAL A 61 -14.23 1.23 34.47
C VAL A 61 -15.57 1.00 33.76
N ASN A 62 -15.78 -0.20 33.21
CA ASN A 62 -17.08 -0.56 32.65
C ASN A 62 -18.12 -0.69 33.79
N PRO A 63 -19.18 0.12 33.82
CA PRO A 63 -20.18 0.07 34.90
C PRO A 63 -21.06 -1.19 34.86
N GLU A 64 -21.10 -1.92 33.75
CA GLU A 64 -21.93 -3.12 33.62
C GLU A 64 -21.27 -4.36 34.23
N GLY A 65 -22.00 -5.09 35.07
CA GLY A 65 -21.55 -6.36 35.62
C GLY A 65 -20.49 -6.25 36.72
N LEU A 66 -20.40 -5.11 37.41
CA LEU A 66 -19.45 -4.93 38.50
C LEU A 66 -19.74 -5.88 39.68
N PRO A 67 -18.74 -6.63 40.17
CA PRO A 67 -18.91 -7.50 41.34
C PRO A 67 -19.22 -6.71 42.61
N GLU A 68 -19.94 -7.34 43.56
CA GLU A 68 -20.29 -6.70 44.85
C GLU A 68 -19.08 -6.27 45.69
N TRP A 69 -17.93 -6.91 45.50
CA TRP A 69 -16.70 -6.57 46.21
C TRP A 69 -16.03 -5.30 45.67
N PHE A 70 -16.42 -4.80 44.50
CA PHE A 70 -15.76 -3.69 43.84
C PHE A 70 -16.17 -2.33 44.45
N ASP A 71 -15.27 -1.75 45.21
CA ASP A 71 -15.34 -0.36 45.68
C ASP A 71 -14.57 0.59 44.73
N CYS A 72 -15.25 1.55 44.12
CA CYS A 72 -14.65 2.43 43.10
C CYS A 72 -13.45 3.23 43.63
N SER A 73 -13.52 3.77 44.85
CA SER A 73 -12.47 4.64 45.39
C SER A 73 -11.21 3.85 45.75
N LEU A 74 -11.38 2.69 46.40
CA LEU A 74 -10.27 1.81 46.77
C LEU A 74 -9.61 1.23 45.53
N HIS A 75 -10.39 0.70 44.60
CA HIS A 75 -9.88 -0.01 43.44
C HIS A 75 -9.32 0.92 42.38
N GLU A 76 -9.80 2.17 42.26
CA GLU A 76 -9.11 3.21 41.49
C GLU A 76 -7.70 3.46 42.03
N THR A 77 -7.56 3.57 43.37
CA THR A 77 -6.26 3.79 44.02
C THR A 77 -5.31 2.61 43.74
N ILE A 78 -5.80 1.38 43.86
CA ILE A 78 -5.03 0.17 43.53
C ILE A 78 -4.59 0.17 42.06
N PHE A 79 -5.51 0.46 41.14
CA PHE A 79 -5.22 0.47 39.70
C PHE A 79 -4.22 1.57 39.34
N ARG A 80 -4.40 2.79 39.84
CA ARG A 80 -3.45 3.89 39.64
C ARG A 80 -2.07 3.55 40.17
N GLY A 81 -1.98 2.91 41.35
CA GLY A 81 -0.72 2.42 41.89
C GLY A 81 0.01 1.46 40.95
N ALA A 82 -0.70 0.49 40.40
CA ALA A 82 -0.15 -0.45 39.41
C ALA A 82 0.27 0.25 38.11
N VAL A 83 -0.55 1.17 37.59
CA VAL A 83 -0.21 1.96 36.39
C VAL A 83 1.03 2.81 36.62
N CYS A 84 1.19 3.45 37.79
CA CYS A 84 2.38 4.26 38.10
C CYS A 84 3.65 3.40 38.15
N GLN A 85 3.57 2.18 38.69
CA GLN A 85 4.71 1.25 38.70
C GLN A 85 5.08 0.80 37.29
N TRP A 86 4.08 0.41 36.50
CA TRP A 86 4.26 0.02 35.11
C TRP A 86 4.85 1.16 34.27
N TRP A 87 4.31 2.37 34.41
CA TRP A 87 4.74 3.56 33.67
C TRP A 87 6.23 3.82 33.90
N LYS A 88 6.71 3.73 35.15
CA LYS A 88 8.12 3.98 35.49
C LYS A 88 9.10 3.00 34.82
N SER A 89 8.69 1.77 34.52
CA SER A 89 9.57 0.77 33.88
C SER A 89 9.43 0.70 32.36
N HIS A 90 8.31 1.17 31.80
CA HIS A 90 7.99 1.02 30.38
C HIS A 90 8.08 2.34 29.60
N VAL A 91 7.84 3.49 30.24
CA VAL A 91 7.83 4.79 29.57
C VAL A 91 9.18 5.47 29.70
N LEU A 92 9.81 5.76 28.56
CA LEU A 92 11.09 6.45 28.48
C LEU A 92 10.91 7.76 27.70
N GLU A 93 11.39 8.86 28.28
CA GLU A 93 11.27 10.21 27.71
C GLU A 93 12.65 10.87 27.57
N GLY A 94 13.01 11.32 26.36
CA GLY A 94 14.19 12.14 26.11
C GLY A 94 15.55 11.44 26.31
N GLN A 95 15.57 10.11 26.38
CA GLN A 95 16.77 9.33 26.69
C GLN A 95 17.54 8.90 25.44
N GLU A 96 18.86 8.77 25.58
CA GLU A 96 19.72 8.08 24.61
C GLU A 96 20.02 6.67 25.10
N ILE A 97 19.69 5.67 24.30
CA ILE A 97 19.68 4.25 24.67
C ILE A 97 20.56 3.50 23.66
N GLU A 98 21.54 2.74 24.15
CA GLU A 98 22.43 1.97 23.28
C GLU A 98 21.71 0.77 22.65
N GLU A 99 20.99 -0.02 23.45
CA GLU A 99 20.29 -1.21 22.97
C GLU A 99 19.03 -1.51 23.79
N LEU A 100 17.97 -1.92 23.10
CA LEU A 100 16.79 -2.58 23.68
C LEU A 100 16.64 -3.95 23.01
N ASN A 101 16.71 -5.04 23.79
CA ASN A 101 16.69 -6.42 23.26
C ASN A 101 15.52 -7.29 23.76
N THR A 102 14.80 -6.84 24.79
CA THR A 102 13.61 -7.52 25.32
C THR A 102 12.71 -6.51 26.04
N GLY A 103 11.48 -6.88 26.35
CA GLY A 103 10.52 -6.05 27.08
C GLY A 103 9.69 -5.13 26.19
N LEU A 104 8.76 -4.41 26.81
CA LEU A 104 7.87 -3.45 26.15
C LEU A 104 8.23 -2.04 26.58
N TYR A 105 8.40 -1.11 25.63
CA TYR A 105 8.71 0.28 25.94
C TYR A 105 7.89 1.27 25.13
N TRP A 106 7.47 2.37 25.75
CA TRP A 106 6.87 3.51 25.05
C TRP A 106 7.87 4.66 25.09
N LEU A 107 8.27 5.11 23.91
CA LEU A 107 9.39 6.03 23.69
C LEU A 107 8.89 7.39 23.24
N GLU A 108 9.16 8.43 24.03
CA GLU A 108 8.88 9.83 23.70
C GLU A 108 10.18 10.60 23.55
N GLY A 109 10.46 11.17 22.38
CA GLY A 109 11.68 11.97 22.20
C GLY A 109 13.01 11.22 22.43
N CYS A 110 13.00 9.89 22.40
CA CYS A 110 14.17 9.07 22.66
C CYS A 110 15.04 8.88 21.40
N LYS A 111 16.30 8.51 21.61
CA LYS A 111 17.19 7.98 20.56
C LYS A 111 17.68 6.61 20.97
N VAL A 112 17.37 5.58 20.20
CA VAL A 112 17.82 4.21 20.43
C VAL A 112 18.76 3.83 19.30
N LYS A 113 19.99 3.41 19.62
CA LYS A 113 20.92 2.99 18.54
C LYS A 113 20.51 1.64 17.96
N ARG A 114 20.14 0.66 18.80
CA ARG A 114 19.74 -0.67 18.34
C ARG A 114 18.49 -1.17 19.07
N LEU A 115 17.50 -1.60 18.30
CA LEU A 115 16.35 -2.35 18.75
C LEU A 115 16.42 -3.76 18.15
N CYS A 116 16.47 -4.80 18.98
CA CYS A 116 16.71 -6.17 18.55
C CYS A 116 15.99 -7.19 19.45
N GLY A 117 16.30 -8.48 19.28
CA GLY A 117 15.69 -9.57 20.02
C GLY A 117 14.18 -9.60 19.83
N ASP A 118 13.45 -9.69 20.94
CA ASP A 118 11.97 -9.67 20.98
C ASP A 118 11.45 -8.39 21.63
N ALA A 119 12.26 -7.32 21.64
CA ALA A 119 11.87 -6.03 22.20
C ALA A 119 10.67 -5.46 21.43
N ARG A 120 9.68 -4.98 22.18
CA ARG A 120 8.47 -4.34 21.68
C ARG A 120 8.50 -2.86 22.01
N VAL A 121 8.19 -2.00 21.05
CA VAL A 121 8.21 -0.55 21.26
C VAL A 121 6.99 0.15 20.67
N ARG A 122 6.65 1.29 21.27
CA ARG A 122 5.80 2.32 20.66
C ARG A 122 6.58 3.61 20.59
N LEU A 123 6.74 4.16 19.40
CA LEU A 123 7.47 5.40 19.18
C LEU A 123 6.52 6.57 19.03
N HIS A 124 6.88 7.68 19.66
CA HIS A 124 6.37 9.00 19.34
C HIS A 124 7.53 10.00 19.40
N SER A 125 7.67 10.77 18.31
CA SER A 125 8.78 11.72 18.11
C SER A 125 10.17 11.18 18.46
N SER A 126 10.39 9.87 18.26
CA SER A 126 11.60 9.16 18.68
C SER A 126 12.39 8.62 17.50
N ARG A 127 13.67 8.35 17.70
CA ARG A 127 14.58 7.84 16.67
C ARG A 127 15.11 6.46 17.04
N ILE A 128 15.11 5.54 16.09
CA ILE A 128 15.88 4.29 16.14
C ILE A 128 16.88 4.28 14.98
N ASP A 129 18.15 3.99 15.23
CA ASP A 129 19.11 3.87 14.11
C ASP A 129 18.96 2.50 13.42
N VAL A 130 18.96 1.40 14.17
CA VAL A 130 18.79 0.05 13.58
C VAL A 130 17.74 -0.75 14.34
N MET A 131 16.81 -1.33 13.60
CA MET A 131 15.84 -2.30 14.07
C MET A 131 16.08 -3.65 13.38
N ASP A 132 16.36 -4.70 14.14
CA ASP A 132 16.72 -6.01 13.57
C ASP A 132 16.16 -7.21 14.34
N GLU A 133 16.55 -8.42 13.93
CA GLU A 133 16.11 -9.70 14.52
C GLU A 133 14.58 -9.86 14.47
N ASN A 134 13.90 -10.11 15.60
CA ASN A 134 12.43 -10.23 15.66
C ASN A 134 11.79 -9.03 16.38
N SER A 135 12.53 -7.92 16.50
CA SER A 135 12.02 -6.76 17.24
C SER A 135 10.77 -6.20 16.58
N TRP A 136 9.94 -5.54 17.38
CA TRP A 136 8.61 -5.14 16.96
C TRP A 136 8.26 -3.73 17.42
N ALA A 137 7.92 -2.85 16.48
CA ALA A 137 7.32 -1.57 16.77
C ALA A 137 5.81 -1.66 16.54
N GLU A 138 5.03 -1.62 17.61
CA GLU A 138 3.56 -1.67 17.52
C GLU A 138 3.00 -0.40 16.88
N ALA A 139 3.69 0.73 17.09
CA ALA A 139 3.30 2.00 16.48
C ALA A 139 4.51 2.91 16.33
N VAL A 140 4.62 3.56 15.17
CA VAL A 140 5.60 4.61 14.87
C VAL A 140 4.83 5.87 14.50
N GLN A 141 4.88 6.88 15.36
CA GLN A 141 3.97 8.03 15.31
C GLN A 141 4.68 9.36 15.54
N GLY A 142 3.97 10.47 15.36
CA GLY A 142 4.52 11.82 15.41
C GLY A 142 5.55 12.03 14.30
N SER A 143 6.72 12.56 14.67
CA SER A 143 7.87 12.70 13.77
C SER A 143 8.93 11.61 13.99
N SER A 144 8.51 10.41 14.41
CA SER A 144 9.45 9.31 14.68
C SER A 144 10.17 8.84 13.43
N ARG A 145 11.41 8.38 13.58
CA ARG A 145 12.25 7.92 12.48
C ARG A 145 13.00 6.65 12.83
N ILE A 146 12.93 5.65 11.96
CA ILE A 146 13.76 4.44 12.04
C ILE A 146 14.69 4.47 10.83
N GLU A 147 16.01 4.52 11.01
CA GLU A 147 16.91 4.66 9.86
C GLU A 147 16.98 3.36 9.04
N GLN A 148 17.09 2.21 9.70
CA GLN A 148 17.20 0.91 9.02
C GLN A 148 16.39 -0.17 9.73
N ILE A 149 15.69 -0.99 8.93
CA ILE A 149 15.02 -2.22 9.36
C ILE A 149 15.58 -3.40 8.58
N LYS A 150 15.92 -4.48 9.29
CA LYS A 150 16.44 -5.73 8.69
C LYS A 150 16.00 -6.95 9.51
N GLY A 151 16.43 -8.14 9.11
CA GLY A 151 16.00 -9.38 9.75
C GLY A 151 14.54 -9.68 9.50
N ARG A 152 13.83 -10.02 10.59
CA ARG A 152 12.39 -10.27 10.62
C ARG A 152 11.67 -9.21 11.46
N ALA A 153 12.30 -8.05 11.63
CA ALA A 153 11.74 -6.95 12.39
C ALA A 153 10.42 -6.48 11.77
N ARG A 154 9.48 -6.09 12.62
CA ARG A 154 8.10 -5.76 12.22
C ARG A 154 7.68 -4.40 12.73
N ILE A 155 6.94 -3.66 11.91
CA ILE A 155 6.17 -2.51 12.34
C ILE A 155 4.70 -2.81 12.08
N GLU A 156 3.85 -2.68 13.10
CA GLU A 156 2.41 -2.85 12.92
C GLU A 156 1.80 -1.60 12.25
N GLY A 157 1.99 -0.40 12.83
CA GLY A 157 1.44 0.83 12.24
C GLY A 157 2.42 2.00 12.17
N MET A 158 2.55 2.60 10.99
CA MET A 158 3.20 3.90 10.79
C MET A 158 2.15 4.98 10.55
N HIS A 159 2.22 6.08 11.30
CA HIS A 159 1.25 7.17 11.24
C HIS A 159 1.92 8.55 11.21
N ASP A 160 1.11 9.59 11.10
CA ASP A 160 1.51 11.00 11.11
C ASP A 160 2.57 11.31 10.03
N ASN A 161 3.74 11.81 10.43
CA ASN A 161 4.87 12.11 9.53
C ASN A 161 6.06 11.20 9.85
N SER A 162 5.79 9.97 10.30
CA SER A 162 6.84 9.01 10.64
C SER A 162 7.62 8.53 9.42
N GLN A 163 8.86 8.11 9.63
CA GLN A 163 9.77 7.73 8.55
C GLN A 163 10.51 6.44 8.85
N VAL A 164 10.67 5.62 7.82
CA VAL A 164 11.65 4.55 7.75
C VAL A 164 12.61 4.87 6.61
N GLY A 165 13.92 4.83 6.86
CA GLY A 165 14.93 5.11 5.84
C GLY A 165 15.03 3.95 4.85
N GLU A 166 15.52 2.80 5.32
CA GLU A 166 15.71 1.60 4.51
C GLU A 166 15.08 0.37 5.17
N MET A 167 14.46 -0.47 4.35
CA MET A 167 14.00 -1.82 4.70
C MET A 167 14.76 -2.85 3.88
N ARG A 168 15.24 -3.91 4.55
CA ARG A 168 15.99 -5.01 3.93
C ARG A 168 15.53 -6.36 4.48
N GLU A 169 16.02 -7.44 3.88
CA GLU A 169 15.75 -8.82 4.27
C GLU A 169 14.24 -9.10 4.35
N GLY A 170 13.77 -9.89 5.33
CA GLY A 170 12.36 -10.23 5.51
C GLY A 170 11.58 -9.28 6.42
N SER A 171 12.02 -8.01 6.53
CA SER A 171 11.38 -7.01 7.39
C SER A 171 9.99 -6.62 6.86
N ARG A 172 9.07 -6.27 7.77
CA ARG A 172 7.67 -6.01 7.41
C ARG A 172 7.10 -4.76 8.07
N ILE A 173 6.27 -4.04 7.34
CA ILE A 173 5.32 -3.05 7.88
C ILE A 173 3.91 -3.52 7.54
N GLU A 174 3.00 -3.56 8.50
CA GLU A 174 1.60 -3.95 8.22
C GLU A 174 0.82 -2.78 7.62
N GLY A 175 0.84 -1.60 8.27
CA GLY A 175 0.12 -0.44 7.76
C GLY A 175 0.93 0.86 7.76
N MET A 176 0.91 1.56 6.63
CA MET A 176 1.38 2.93 6.50
C MET A 176 0.19 3.88 6.28
N TYR A 177 0.09 4.91 7.10
CA TYR A 177 -1.03 5.85 7.10
C TYR A 177 -0.55 7.30 7.11
N ASP A 178 -1.50 8.24 6.99
CA ASP A 178 -1.27 9.68 7.00
C ASP A 178 -0.22 10.12 5.96
N ASN A 179 0.86 10.80 6.38
CA ASN A 179 1.98 11.21 5.53
C ASN A 179 3.25 10.40 5.84
N SER A 180 3.11 9.19 6.36
CA SER A 180 4.25 8.33 6.69
C SER A 180 5.04 7.92 5.45
N GLN A 181 6.35 7.69 5.61
CA GLN A 181 7.25 7.46 4.49
C GLN A 181 8.21 6.29 4.72
N VAL A 182 8.45 5.52 3.67
CA VAL A 182 9.58 4.60 3.54
C VAL A 182 10.46 5.10 2.41
N GLY A 183 11.75 5.25 2.65
CA GLY A 183 12.72 5.63 1.61
C GLY A 183 12.88 4.50 0.61
N GLU A 184 13.60 3.44 1.00
CA GLU A 184 13.91 2.33 0.11
C GLU A 184 13.54 0.98 0.72
N MET A 185 12.97 0.12 -0.13
CA MET A 185 12.75 -1.29 0.17
C MET A 185 13.67 -2.15 -0.71
N HIS A 186 14.31 -3.14 -0.12
CA HIS A 186 15.22 -4.06 -0.79
C HIS A 186 14.88 -5.52 -0.45
N GLU A 187 15.43 -6.44 -1.23
CA GLU A 187 15.37 -7.89 -0.97
C GLU A 187 13.92 -8.38 -0.84
N ASP A 188 13.56 -9.11 0.21
CA ASP A 188 12.22 -9.69 0.39
C ASP A 188 11.34 -8.88 1.37
N SER A 189 11.65 -7.59 1.54
CA SER A 189 10.93 -6.72 2.48
C SER A 189 9.51 -6.43 1.99
N GLY A 190 8.59 -6.27 2.93
CA GLY A 190 7.16 -6.21 2.62
C GLY A 190 6.43 -5.09 3.34
N ILE A 191 5.46 -4.48 2.66
CA ILE A 191 4.42 -3.67 3.29
C ILE A 191 3.06 -4.28 2.92
N GLU A 192 2.20 -4.51 3.91
CA GLU A 192 0.86 -5.03 3.61
C GLU A 192 -0.03 -3.92 3.04
N SER A 193 -0.19 -2.79 3.73
CA SER A 193 -1.04 -1.69 3.25
C SER A 193 -0.37 -0.33 3.26
N VAL A 194 -0.43 0.39 2.15
CA VAL A 194 -0.06 1.80 2.04
C VAL A 194 -1.31 2.64 1.77
N CYS A 195 -1.68 3.48 2.73
CA CYS A 195 -2.95 4.20 2.74
C CYS A 195 -2.76 5.73 2.86
N SER A 196 -3.86 6.46 2.70
CA SER A 196 -3.92 7.92 2.85
C SER A 196 -2.96 8.66 1.91
N ASN A 197 -1.98 9.41 2.41
CA ASN A 197 -0.95 10.09 1.60
C ASN A 197 0.44 9.46 1.83
N ALA A 198 0.49 8.22 2.34
CA ALA A 198 1.75 7.56 2.65
C ALA A 198 2.54 7.28 1.35
N ARG A 199 3.87 7.27 1.48
CA ARG A 199 4.77 7.16 0.33
C ARG A 199 5.89 6.15 0.55
N VAL A 200 6.15 5.34 -0.47
CA VAL A 200 7.40 4.59 -0.61
C VAL A 200 8.20 5.22 -1.74
N GLU A 201 9.45 5.64 -1.53
CA GLU A 201 10.19 6.27 -2.62
C GLU A 201 10.64 5.25 -3.67
N ARG A 202 11.27 4.15 -3.25
CA ARG A 202 11.82 3.15 -4.16
C ARG A 202 11.68 1.72 -3.65
N MET A 203 11.39 0.81 -4.57
CA MET A 203 11.32 -0.63 -4.35
C MET A 203 12.33 -1.35 -5.25
N TYR A 204 13.12 -2.25 -4.64
CA TYR A 204 14.16 -3.04 -5.28
C TYR A 204 14.06 -4.52 -4.87
N GLY A 205 14.83 -5.38 -5.54
CA GLY A 205 14.90 -6.80 -5.23
C GLY A 205 13.58 -7.52 -5.55
N SER A 206 13.06 -8.25 -4.55
CA SER A 206 11.78 -8.95 -4.60
C SER A 206 10.78 -8.32 -3.63
N SER A 207 10.94 -7.03 -3.33
CA SER A 207 10.14 -6.34 -2.33
C SER A 207 8.68 -6.23 -2.77
N ARG A 208 7.76 -6.22 -1.80
CA ARG A 208 6.32 -6.31 -2.08
C ARG A 208 5.51 -5.29 -1.30
N ILE A 209 4.55 -4.67 -1.98
CA ILE A 209 3.40 -4.02 -1.37
C ILE A 209 2.17 -4.85 -1.72
N GLU A 210 1.33 -5.22 -0.76
CA GLU A 210 0.10 -5.95 -1.08
C GLU A 210 -0.94 -4.98 -1.63
N ASP A 211 -1.38 -4.01 -0.83
CA ASP A 211 -2.43 -3.06 -1.24
C ASP A 211 -2.03 -1.60 -1.09
N MET A 212 -2.35 -0.80 -2.11
CA MET A 212 -2.27 0.65 -2.12
C MET A 212 -3.66 1.29 -2.20
N HIS A 213 -3.95 2.26 -1.33
CA HIS A 213 -5.27 2.92 -1.25
C HIS A 213 -5.18 4.44 -1.13
N ALA A 214 -6.30 5.11 -1.40
CA ALA A 214 -6.45 6.56 -1.33
C ALA A 214 -5.46 7.29 -2.25
N ASN A 215 -4.61 8.19 -1.72
CA ASN A 215 -3.63 8.97 -2.49
C ASN A 215 -2.20 8.47 -2.28
N SER A 216 -2.02 7.22 -1.88
CA SER A 216 -0.70 6.63 -1.61
C SER A 216 0.18 6.60 -2.85
N GLN A 217 1.49 6.71 -2.66
CA GLN A 217 2.44 6.80 -3.77
C GLN A 217 3.62 5.84 -3.65
N VAL A 218 4.03 5.29 -4.79
CA VAL A 218 5.35 4.68 -4.98
C VAL A 218 6.08 5.49 -6.05
N GLY A 219 7.35 5.85 -5.81
CA GLY A 219 8.17 6.49 -6.84
C GLY A 219 8.55 5.49 -7.92
N GLU A 220 9.57 4.67 -7.63
CA GLU A 220 10.12 3.72 -8.59
C GLU A 220 10.03 2.28 -8.09
N MET A 221 9.64 1.36 -8.97
CA MET A 221 9.77 -0.09 -8.77
C MET A 221 10.81 -0.64 -9.73
N ARG A 222 11.74 -1.47 -9.23
CA ARG A 222 12.85 -2.05 -10.00
C ARG A 222 13.05 -3.53 -9.66
N ASP A 223 13.89 -4.19 -10.46
CA ASP A 223 14.22 -5.61 -10.37
C ASP A 223 12.99 -6.52 -10.56
N ASN A 224 12.53 -7.21 -9.51
CA ASN A 224 11.35 -8.08 -9.50
C ASN A 224 10.36 -7.65 -8.41
N SER A 225 10.30 -6.34 -8.12
CA SER A 225 9.41 -5.79 -7.09
C SER A 225 7.95 -5.92 -7.50
N ARG A 226 7.04 -6.03 -6.53
CA ARG A 226 5.62 -6.24 -6.80
C ARG A 226 4.70 -5.32 -6.00
N ILE A 227 3.65 -4.83 -6.65
CA ILE A 227 2.43 -4.36 -5.99
C ILE A 227 1.31 -5.31 -6.38
N ASP A 228 0.53 -5.84 -5.45
CA ASP A 228 -0.60 -6.67 -5.85
C ASP A 228 -1.75 -5.80 -6.36
N HIS A 229 -2.27 -4.86 -5.56
CA HIS A 229 -3.39 -4.03 -5.98
C HIS A 229 -3.22 -2.54 -5.70
N MET A 230 -3.61 -1.74 -6.68
CA MET A 230 -3.70 -0.29 -6.60
C MET A 230 -5.16 0.14 -6.69
N TRP A 231 -5.64 0.85 -5.67
CA TRP A 231 -7.03 1.32 -5.58
C TRP A 231 -7.10 2.84 -5.49
N SER A 232 -8.32 3.37 -5.67
CA SER A 232 -8.61 4.81 -5.51
C SER A 232 -7.70 5.67 -6.40
N SER A 233 -7.09 6.74 -5.89
CA SER A 233 -6.20 7.65 -6.62
C SER A 233 -4.72 7.32 -6.38
N SER A 234 -4.41 6.07 -6.07
CA SER A 234 -3.03 5.64 -5.80
C SER A 234 -2.17 5.74 -7.06
N ARG A 235 -0.87 5.99 -6.88
CA ARG A 235 0.04 6.27 -7.99
C ARG A 235 1.38 5.58 -7.86
N VAL A 236 1.87 5.04 -8.98
CA VAL A 236 3.28 4.67 -9.16
C VAL A 236 3.88 5.58 -10.23
N GLU A 237 5.03 6.20 -9.97
CA GLU A 237 5.64 7.06 -10.99
C GLU A 237 6.23 6.24 -12.14
N ALA A 238 7.00 5.18 -11.84
CA ALA A 238 7.57 4.30 -12.85
C ALA A 238 7.81 2.87 -12.38
N VAL A 239 7.54 1.91 -13.27
CA VAL A 239 7.75 0.48 -13.06
C VAL A 239 8.75 -0.05 -14.08
N TYR A 240 9.89 -0.53 -13.60
CA TYR A 240 11.03 -0.95 -14.40
C TYR A 240 11.31 -2.47 -14.30
N ASP A 241 12.20 -2.92 -15.18
CA ASP A 241 12.81 -4.25 -15.16
C ASP A 241 11.76 -5.35 -15.31
N ASN A 242 11.64 -6.29 -14.36
CA ASN A 242 10.60 -7.33 -14.36
C ASN A 242 9.56 -7.07 -13.25
N SER A 243 9.44 -5.82 -12.80
CA SER A 243 8.50 -5.48 -11.73
C SER A 243 7.05 -5.57 -12.22
N GLU A 244 6.15 -5.89 -11.30
CA GLU A 244 4.75 -6.21 -11.61
C GLU A 244 3.77 -5.43 -10.73
N VAL A 245 2.68 -4.97 -11.34
CA VAL A 245 1.46 -4.55 -10.64
C VAL A 245 0.36 -5.52 -11.03
N ALA A 246 -0.24 -6.26 -10.09
CA ALA A 246 -1.24 -7.27 -10.48
C ALA A 246 -2.54 -6.60 -10.95
N GLY A 247 -3.13 -5.72 -10.13
CA GLY A 247 -4.38 -5.04 -10.44
C GLY A 247 -4.35 -3.53 -10.22
N MET A 248 -4.94 -2.80 -11.16
CA MET A 248 -5.20 -1.36 -11.06
C MET A 248 -6.71 -1.11 -11.10
N TYR A 249 -7.24 -0.38 -10.11
CA TYR A 249 -8.67 -0.10 -9.94
C TYR A 249 -8.94 1.38 -9.67
N SER A 250 -10.19 1.79 -9.83
CA SER A 250 -10.68 3.16 -9.67
C SER A 250 -9.92 4.17 -10.53
N ASP A 251 -9.36 5.23 -9.94
CA ASP A 251 -8.60 6.29 -10.62
C ASP A 251 -7.08 6.06 -10.52
N SER A 252 -6.63 4.82 -10.29
CA SER A 252 -5.22 4.54 -10.02
C SER A 252 -4.37 4.77 -11.27
N SER A 253 -3.09 5.12 -11.07
CA SER A 253 -2.24 5.51 -12.19
C SER A 253 -0.79 5.06 -12.09
N ILE A 254 -0.24 4.69 -13.25
CA ILE A 254 1.18 4.47 -13.45
C ILE A 254 1.68 5.49 -14.48
N GLY A 255 2.77 6.19 -14.17
CA GLY A 255 3.39 7.11 -15.13
C GLY A 255 3.98 6.35 -16.32
N VAL A 256 4.94 5.47 -16.05
CA VAL A 256 5.69 4.73 -17.08
C VAL A 256 5.82 3.24 -16.73
N LEU A 257 5.53 2.37 -17.70
CA LEU A 257 6.01 0.99 -17.72
C LEU A 257 7.23 0.88 -18.65
N TYR A 258 8.33 0.32 -18.15
CA TYR A 258 9.59 0.24 -18.87
C TYR A 258 10.25 -1.15 -18.76
N LYS A 259 11.01 -1.53 -19.80
CA LYS A 259 11.68 -2.84 -19.95
C LYS A 259 10.67 -3.99 -20.05
N ASN A 260 10.67 -4.93 -19.13
CA ASN A 260 9.79 -6.12 -19.15
C ASN A 260 8.71 -6.00 -18.06
N SER A 261 8.45 -4.80 -17.55
CA SER A 261 7.48 -4.61 -16.48
C SER A 261 6.07 -4.86 -16.96
N ARG A 262 5.21 -5.25 -16.02
CA ARG A 262 3.88 -5.75 -16.35
C ARG A 262 2.80 -5.19 -15.43
N VAL A 263 1.63 -4.93 -16.01
CA VAL A 263 0.36 -4.84 -15.30
C VAL A 263 -0.49 -6.04 -15.72
N GLU A 264 -1.07 -6.80 -14.79
CA GLU A 264 -1.92 -7.92 -15.19
C GLU A 264 -3.31 -7.44 -15.62
N GLU A 265 -3.95 -6.60 -14.79
CA GLU A 265 -5.30 -6.10 -15.03
C GLU A 265 -5.44 -4.61 -14.74
N MET A 266 -6.20 -3.91 -15.59
CA MET A 266 -6.64 -2.53 -15.38
C MET A 266 -8.16 -2.44 -15.48
N HIS A 267 -8.79 -1.82 -14.49
CA HIS A 267 -10.24 -1.63 -14.39
C HIS A 267 -10.60 -0.18 -14.06
N ASP A 268 -11.89 0.13 -14.13
CA ASP A 268 -12.49 1.45 -13.91
C ASP A 268 -11.86 2.56 -14.80
N ASP A 269 -11.37 3.64 -14.19
CA ASP A 269 -10.78 4.81 -14.85
C ASP A 269 -9.23 4.81 -14.79
N SER A 270 -8.63 3.64 -14.55
CA SER A 270 -7.19 3.44 -14.34
C SER A 270 -6.36 3.86 -15.55
N ARG A 271 -5.14 4.36 -15.29
CA ARG A 271 -4.31 4.98 -16.35
C ARG A 271 -2.86 4.55 -16.33
N ILE A 272 -2.31 4.28 -17.52
CA ILE A 272 -0.87 4.25 -17.76
C ILE A 272 -0.52 5.39 -18.71
N GLY A 273 0.49 6.19 -18.37
CA GLY A 273 0.98 7.25 -19.26
C GLY A 273 1.66 6.67 -20.50
N GLU A 274 2.78 5.97 -20.27
CA GLU A 274 3.62 5.43 -21.34
C GLU A 274 3.97 3.96 -21.07
N MET A 275 3.96 3.17 -22.14
CA MET A 275 4.48 1.82 -22.20
C MET A 275 5.65 1.77 -23.19
N LEU A 276 6.81 1.32 -22.71
CA LEU A 276 8.06 1.33 -23.47
C LEU A 276 8.74 -0.06 -23.44
N ASN A 277 9.66 -0.30 -24.37
CA ASN A 277 10.39 -1.56 -24.56
C ASN A 277 9.47 -2.79 -24.71
N ASN A 278 9.55 -3.78 -23.82
CA ASN A 278 8.78 -5.02 -23.85
C ASN A 278 7.69 -5.02 -22.76
N SER A 279 7.29 -3.84 -22.28
CA SER A 279 6.29 -3.75 -21.22
C SER A 279 4.94 -4.30 -21.67
N ALA A 280 4.18 -4.83 -20.71
CA ALA A 280 2.96 -5.55 -21.01
C ALA A 280 1.80 -5.18 -20.09
N VAL A 281 0.61 -5.13 -20.67
CA VAL A 281 -0.66 -5.16 -19.95
C VAL A 281 -1.40 -6.43 -20.36
N GLY A 282 -1.93 -7.18 -19.39
CA GLY A 282 -2.81 -8.31 -19.69
C GLY A 282 -4.14 -7.79 -20.21
N GLU A 283 -5.01 -7.38 -19.30
CA GLU A 283 -6.37 -6.97 -19.60
C GLU A 283 -6.60 -5.50 -19.26
N MET A 284 -7.32 -4.80 -20.14
CA MET A 284 -7.85 -3.47 -19.90
C MET A 284 -9.37 -3.50 -20.02
N ASN A 285 -10.07 -3.09 -18.97
CA ASN A 285 -11.53 -3.08 -18.88
C ASN A 285 -12.08 -1.69 -18.54
N ASP A 286 -13.40 -1.56 -18.58
CA ASP A 286 -14.15 -0.35 -18.25
C ASP A 286 -13.73 0.89 -19.07
N SER A 287 -13.23 1.94 -18.43
CA SER A 287 -12.80 3.20 -19.05
C SER A 287 -11.28 3.40 -18.97
N SER A 288 -10.54 2.30 -18.79
CA SER A 288 -9.08 2.28 -18.62
C SER A 288 -8.35 2.88 -19.81
N ARG A 289 -7.22 3.55 -19.56
CA ARG A 289 -6.50 4.32 -20.59
C ARG A 289 -5.01 4.09 -20.59
N ILE A 290 -4.45 3.95 -21.79
CA ILE A 290 -3.02 4.09 -22.05
C ILE A 290 -2.80 5.30 -22.97
N GLY A 291 -1.87 6.17 -22.59
CA GLY A 291 -1.45 7.29 -23.43
C GLY A 291 -0.69 6.77 -24.66
N GLU A 292 0.51 6.27 -24.45
CA GLU A 292 1.40 5.88 -25.55
C GLU A 292 1.97 4.48 -25.35
N MET A 293 1.99 3.70 -26.43
CA MET A 293 2.69 2.42 -26.51
C MET A 293 3.80 2.52 -27.55
N ASN A 294 5.04 2.24 -27.15
CA ASN A 294 6.20 2.29 -28.03
C ASN A 294 6.98 0.96 -28.01
N ASP A 295 7.97 0.85 -28.90
CA ASP A 295 8.86 -0.30 -29.05
C ASP A 295 8.09 -1.62 -29.30
N ASN A 296 8.24 -2.61 -28.43
CA ASN A 296 7.65 -3.94 -28.50
C ASN A 296 6.54 -4.14 -27.45
N SER A 297 5.96 -3.04 -26.97
CA SER A 297 4.96 -3.04 -25.89
C SER A 297 3.70 -3.79 -26.30
N ARG A 298 3.03 -4.43 -25.33
CA ARG A 298 1.90 -5.33 -25.61
C ARG A 298 0.72 -5.10 -24.69
N ILE A 299 -0.47 -5.10 -25.26
CA ILE A 299 -1.71 -5.36 -24.52
C ILE A 299 -2.26 -6.70 -25.03
N ARG A 300 -2.68 -7.59 -24.13
CA ARG A 300 -3.31 -8.84 -24.56
C ARG A 300 -4.74 -8.55 -25.02
N GLU A 301 -5.56 -7.93 -24.16
CA GLU A 301 -6.98 -7.72 -24.41
C GLU A 301 -7.45 -6.33 -23.94
N MET A 302 -8.29 -5.69 -24.75
CA MET A 302 -9.00 -4.46 -24.42
C MET A 302 -10.51 -4.67 -24.52
N TRP A 303 -11.24 -4.26 -23.48
CA TRP A 303 -12.68 -4.46 -23.32
C TRP A 303 -13.40 -3.16 -22.95
N ASP A 304 -14.73 -3.20 -23.07
CA ASP A 304 -15.66 -2.12 -22.73
C ASP A 304 -15.35 -0.80 -23.44
N ASN A 305 -14.98 0.25 -22.71
CA ASN A 305 -14.72 1.59 -23.23
C ASN A 305 -13.22 1.96 -23.14
N SER A 306 -12.35 0.94 -23.11
CA SER A 306 -10.90 1.10 -22.95
C SER A 306 -10.27 1.87 -24.11
N GLN A 307 -9.19 2.60 -23.82
CA GLN A 307 -8.57 3.50 -24.80
C GLN A 307 -7.05 3.39 -24.84
N VAL A 308 -6.51 3.32 -26.06
CA VAL A 308 -5.10 3.60 -26.34
C VAL A 308 -5.03 4.82 -27.24
N LYS A 309 -4.33 5.87 -26.81
CA LYS A 309 -4.25 7.09 -27.62
C LYS A 309 -3.28 6.92 -28.79
N GLU A 310 -2.08 6.38 -28.57
CA GLU A 310 -1.11 6.20 -29.65
C GLU A 310 -0.35 4.88 -29.52
N MET A 311 -0.18 4.20 -30.65
CA MET A 311 0.68 3.04 -30.78
C MET A 311 1.78 3.32 -31.79
N HIS A 312 3.03 3.01 -31.43
CA HIS A 312 4.23 3.21 -32.24
C HIS A 312 5.07 1.93 -32.37
N ASP A 313 6.01 1.97 -33.31
CA ASP A 313 7.00 0.92 -33.59
C ASP A 313 6.43 -0.48 -33.86
N ASP A 314 6.78 -1.47 -33.05
CA ASP A 314 6.39 -2.87 -33.15
C ASP A 314 5.30 -3.25 -32.11
N SER A 315 4.65 -2.24 -31.49
CA SER A 315 3.66 -2.43 -30.43
C SER A 315 2.44 -3.20 -30.91
N ARG A 316 1.83 -3.98 -30.00
CA ARG A 316 0.75 -4.91 -30.35
C ARG A 316 -0.40 -4.92 -29.36
N ILE A 317 -1.60 -5.06 -29.89
CA ILE A 317 -2.78 -5.48 -29.14
C ILE A 317 -3.27 -6.81 -29.68
N GLY A 318 -3.55 -7.77 -28.81
CA GLY A 318 -4.12 -9.06 -29.22
C GLY A 318 -5.56 -8.89 -29.71
N GLU A 319 -6.44 -8.49 -28.79
CA GLU A 319 -7.88 -8.34 -29.04
C GLU A 319 -8.39 -6.98 -28.58
N VAL A 320 -9.25 -6.36 -29.38
CA VAL A 320 -9.97 -5.12 -29.04
C VAL A 320 -11.47 -5.37 -29.17
N ARG A 321 -12.21 -5.19 -28.09
CA ARG A 321 -13.64 -5.53 -27.95
C ARG A 321 -14.42 -4.41 -27.27
N GLY A 322 -15.75 -4.52 -27.20
CA GLY A 322 -16.61 -3.46 -26.68
C GLY A 322 -16.63 -2.22 -27.57
N ASN A 323 -16.82 -1.07 -26.94
CA ASN A 323 -16.62 0.26 -27.50
C ASN A 323 -15.16 0.75 -27.40
N SER A 324 -14.19 -0.16 -27.30
CA SER A 324 -12.79 0.19 -27.12
C SER A 324 -12.23 0.94 -28.33
N THR A 325 -11.29 1.86 -28.08
CA THR A 325 -10.73 2.72 -29.11
C THR A 325 -9.20 2.74 -29.09
N VAL A 326 -8.59 2.53 -30.26
CA VAL A 326 -7.20 2.90 -30.54
C VAL A 326 -7.22 4.14 -31.44
N ARG A 327 -6.70 5.27 -30.97
CA ARG A 327 -6.84 6.53 -31.72
C ARG A 327 -5.88 6.57 -32.90
N GLU A 328 -4.59 6.32 -32.70
CA GLU A 328 -3.61 6.35 -33.80
C GLU A 328 -2.66 5.15 -33.75
N MET A 329 -2.41 4.57 -34.92
CA MET A 329 -1.45 3.49 -35.13
C MET A 329 -0.37 3.94 -36.12
N TYR A 330 0.89 3.80 -35.73
CA TYR A 330 2.06 4.18 -36.53
C TYR A 330 3.00 3.00 -36.81
N SER A 331 3.94 3.20 -37.75
CA SER A 331 5.03 2.24 -38.03
C SER A 331 4.55 0.81 -38.32
N ARG A 332 5.01 -0.19 -37.55
CA ARG A 332 4.73 -1.63 -37.75
C ARG A 332 3.77 -2.19 -36.70
N THR A 333 2.95 -1.32 -36.11
CA THR A 333 2.01 -1.69 -35.05
C THR A 333 0.93 -2.66 -35.53
N ARG A 334 0.43 -3.48 -34.62
CA ARG A 334 -0.55 -4.53 -34.96
C ARG A 334 -1.67 -4.66 -33.96
N ILE A 335 -2.88 -4.82 -34.47
CA ILE A 335 -4.03 -5.36 -33.74
C ILE A 335 -4.33 -6.73 -34.34
N GLY A 336 -4.46 -7.76 -33.49
CA GLY A 336 -4.80 -9.11 -33.93
C GLY A 336 -6.25 -9.17 -34.41
N GLU A 337 -7.17 -8.95 -33.48
CA GLU A 337 -8.61 -9.03 -33.73
C GLU A 337 -9.35 -7.81 -33.19
N MET A 338 -10.35 -7.36 -33.94
CA MET A 338 -11.31 -6.34 -33.52
C MET A 338 -12.72 -6.92 -33.56
N TRP A 339 -13.50 -6.67 -32.51
CA TRP A 339 -14.87 -7.16 -32.35
C TRP A 339 -15.83 -6.04 -31.95
N GLU A 340 -17.13 -6.33 -31.99
CA GLU A 340 -18.20 -5.45 -31.50
C GLU A 340 -18.14 -4.04 -32.11
N ASP A 341 -18.25 -2.97 -31.30
CA ASP A 341 -18.26 -1.59 -31.75
C ASP A 341 -16.85 -0.93 -31.65
N SER A 342 -15.79 -1.75 -31.62
CA SER A 342 -14.41 -1.28 -31.45
C SER A 342 -13.91 -0.45 -32.64
N MET A 343 -12.98 0.48 -32.36
CA MET A 343 -12.55 1.46 -33.35
C MET A 343 -11.04 1.72 -33.38
N VAL A 344 -10.49 1.77 -34.60
CA VAL A 344 -9.22 2.43 -34.91
C VAL A 344 -9.51 3.69 -35.70
N LYS A 345 -9.07 4.86 -35.23
CA LYS A 345 -9.39 6.13 -35.91
C LYS A 345 -8.46 6.44 -37.06
N GLU A 346 -7.15 6.33 -36.87
CA GLU A 346 -6.17 6.66 -37.90
C GLU A 346 -5.07 5.60 -37.95
N MET A 347 -4.71 5.18 -39.16
CA MET A 347 -3.64 4.21 -39.40
C MET A 347 -2.61 4.79 -40.35
N TYR A 348 -1.34 4.71 -39.95
CA TYR A 348 -0.20 5.21 -40.68
C TYR A 348 0.79 4.09 -41.00
N ASP A 349 1.59 4.30 -42.03
CA ASP A 349 2.72 3.46 -42.43
C ASP A 349 2.34 1.98 -42.67
N ASP A 350 3.06 1.04 -42.05
CA ASP A 350 2.88 -0.41 -42.18
C ASP A 350 2.00 -1.00 -41.07
N SER A 351 1.13 -0.18 -40.46
CA SER A 351 0.22 -0.61 -39.38
C SER A 351 -0.82 -1.62 -39.88
N GLN A 352 -1.16 -2.61 -39.06
CA GLN A 352 -2.02 -3.73 -39.48
C GLN A 352 -3.12 -4.05 -38.46
N ILE A 353 -4.29 -4.40 -38.98
CA ILE A 353 -5.35 -5.09 -38.25
C ILE A 353 -5.53 -6.46 -38.92
N GLY A 354 -5.53 -7.53 -38.14
CA GLY A 354 -5.64 -8.90 -38.64
C GLY A 354 -7.05 -9.23 -39.09
N GLU A 355 -7.96 -9.35 -38.12
CA GLU A 355 -9.36 -9.69 -38.35
C GLU A 355 -10.28 -8.63 -37.73
N MET A 356 -11.40 -8.36 -38.40
CA MET A 356 -12.43 -7.42 -37.96
C MET A 356 -13.79 -8.11 -38.04
N TRP A 357 -14.53 -8.08 -36.94
CA TRP A 357 -15.81 -8.73 -36.76
C TRP A 357 -16.88 -7.72 -36.30
N ASP A 358 -18.16 -8.10 -36.43
CA ASP A 358 -19.33 -7.30 -36.06
C ASP A 358 -19.33 -5.88 -36.66
N ASN A 359 -19.47 -4.84 -35.84
CA ASN A 359 -19.52 -3.44 -36.25
C ASN A 359 -18.17 -2.73 -36.11
N SER A 360 -17.07 -3.49 -35.97
CA SER A 360 -15.75 -2.90 -35.73
C SER A 360 -15.31 -2.05 -36.91
N MET A 361 -14.59 -0.97 -36.64
CA MET A 361 -14.26 0.05 -37.64
C MET A 361 -12.78 0.45 -37.62
N ALA A 362 -12.19 0.56 -38.80
CA ALA A 362 -10.91 1.21 -39.02
C ALA A 362 -11.10 2.37 -40.00
N LYS A 363 -10.68 3.58 -39.62
CA LYS A 363 -10.87 4.80 -40.41
C LYS A 363 -9.52 5.40 -40.81
N ASP A 364 -9.59 6.39 -41.70
CA ASP A 364 -8.47 7.27 -42.07
C ASP A 364 -7.14 6.55 -42.29
N LEU A 365 -7.12 5.69 -43.31
CA LEU A 365 -5.95 4.94 -43.78
C LEU A 365 -4.97 5.89 -44.50
N LYS A 366 -3.97 6.42 -43.78
CA LYS A 366 -2.99 7.39 -44.29
C LYS A 366 -1.71 6.71 -44.77
N ASN A 367 -1.16 7.20 -45.88
CA ASN A 367 0.13 6.78 -46.43
C ASN A 367 0.30 5.28 -46.74
N LEU A 368 -0.80 4.50 -46.77
CA LEU A 368 -0.78 3.08 -47.09
C LEU A 368 -0.57 2.88 -48.60
N PRO A 369 0.55 2.30 -49.05
CA PRO A 369 0.77 2.05 -50.47
C PRO A 369 -0.19 0.97 -51.02
N THR A 370 -0.77 0.11 -50.16
CA THR A 370 -1.71 -0.94 -50.55
C THR A 370 -2.57 -1.38 -49.37
N ILE A 371 -3.90 -1.31 -49.50
CA ILE A 371 -4.87 -1.86 -48.54
C ILE A 371 -5.29 -3.25 -49.03
N LYS A 372 -5.14 -4.30 -48.20
CA LYS A 372 -5.63 -5.65 -48.49
C LYS A 372 -6.80 -5.97 -47.58
N ILE A 373 -7.96 -6.22 -48.18
CA ILE A 373 -9.22 -6.48 -47.46
C ILE A 373 -9.66 -7.88 -47.83
N TRP A 374 -9.88 -8.72 -46.82
CA TRP A 374 -10.52 -10.02 -47.01
C TRP A 374 -12.00 -9.89 -46.64
N VAL A 375 -12.87 -10.20 -47.60
CA VAL A 375 -14.32 -10.15 -47.44
C VAL A 375 -14.83 -11.58 -47.55
N SER A 376 -15.53 -12.08 -46.52
CA SER A 376 -16.12 -13.41 -46.54
C SER A 376 -17.13 -13.55 -47.69
N GLU A 377 -17.36 -14.77 -48.18
CA GLU A 377 -18.28 -15.01 -49.32
C GLU A 377 -19.72 -14.52 -49.08
N GLU A 378 -20.13 -14.38 -47.82
CA GLU A 378 -21.45 -13.88 -47.39
C GLU A 378 -21.41 -12.44 -46.84
N GLY A 379 -20.23 -11.85 -46.69
CA GLY A 379 -20.01 -10.53 -46.11
C GLY A 379 -20.33 -9.39 -47.08
N LYS A 380 -20.84 -8.27 -46.54
CA LYS A 380 -20.93 -7.00 -47.26
C LYS A 380 -19.77 -6.11 -46.81
N PHE A 381 -19.05 -5.53 -47.77
CA PHE A 381 -17.99 -4.57 -47.53
C PHE A 381 -18.35 -3.24 -48.22
N GLU A 382 -18.25 -2.14 -47.49
CA GLU A 382 -18.47 -0.78 -47.98
C GLU A 382 -17.20 0.04 -47.71
N LEU A 383 -16.65 0.64 -48.77
CA LEU A 383 -15.50 1.53 -48.70
C LEU A 383 -15.96 2.94 -49.06
N ASP A 384 -16.14 3.78 -48.05
CA ASP A 384 -16.56 5.16 -48.23
C ASP A 384 -15.36 6.11 -48.32
N PHE A 385 -15.09 6.57 -49.54
CA PHE A 385 -14.09 7.59 -49.81
C PHE A 385 -14.64 8.97 -49.47
N HIS A 386 -14.12 9.57 -48.40
CA HIS A 386 -14.39 10.97 -48.08
C HIS A 386 -13.26 11.83 -48.64
N VAL A 387 -13.54 12.60 -49.70
CA VAL A 387 -12.60 13.62 -50.20
C VAL A 387 -12.72 14.82 -49.26
N GLY A 388 -11.68 15.09 -48.48
CA GLY A 388 -11.61 16.32 -47.69
C GLY A 388 -11.49 17.54 -48.60
N ASP A 389 -12.36 18.53 -48.40
CA ASP A 389 -12.32 19.84 -49.05
C ASP A 389 -11.10 20.68 -48.62
#